data_AF-A0A3P6E0T5-F1
#
_entry.id   AF-A0A3P6E0T5-F1
#
_cell.length_a   1.000
_cell.length_b   1.000
_cell.length_c   1.000
_cell.angle_alpha   90.00
_cell.angle_beta   90.00
_cell.angle_gamma   90.00
#
_symmetry.space_group_name_H-M   'P 1'
#
loop_
_entity.id
_entity.type
_entity.pdbx_description
1 polymer ?
#
loop_
_entity_poly.entity_id
_entity_poly.type
_entity_poly.pdbx_seq_one_letter_code
_entity_poly.pdbx_strand_id
1 'polypeptide(L)'
;MDYFPILELPEEIQALVVERVAGNSFQDLYGLRAYCKLMKVFVDWRSVCHFYDVLFVPCGLNMLAELLKTCYTERNPSTLYMKGVQFFFTFNLQEEGLAFMKLAADEGYERAVYTYAMTRNFFWGDEEYFAHFTRESVDRIGKLVRSLKWAWGSLHGDEFRAKRDEFISTIVPSFYSC
;
A
#
# COMPACT_ATOMS: atom_id res chain seq x y z
N MET A 1 -19.75 15.54 24.05
CA MET A 1 -18.39 15.55 23.46
C MET A 1 -18.20 16.94 22.92
N ASP A 2 -17.22 17.66 23.43
CA ASP A 2 -16.82 18.94 22.84
C ASP A 2 -16.15 18.63 21.50
N TYR A 3 -16.72 19.15 20.42
CA TYR A 3 -16.12 19.04 19.09
C TYR A 3 -14.95 20.01 19.05
N PHE A 4 -13.73 19.50 18.87
CA PHE A 4 -12.55 20.32 18.65
C PHE A 4 -12.38 20.57 17.14
N PRO A 5 -12.65 21.77 16.62
CA PRO A 5 -12.60 22.03 15.19
C PRO A 5 -11.15 21.97 14.70
N ILE A 6 -10.90 21.27 13.58
CA ILE A 6 -9.56 21.19 12.97
C ILE A 6 -8.96 22.58 12.70
N LEU A 7 -9.80 23.57 12.40
CA LEU A 7 -9.38 24.94 12.12
C LEU A 7 -8.84 25.70 13.34
N GLU A 8 -9.10 25.22 14.56
CA GLU A 8 -8.58 25.81 15.79
C GLU A 8 -7.18 25.30 16.15
N LEU A 9 -6.67 24.29 15.42
CA LEU A 9 -5.32 23.78 15.60
C LEU A 9 -4.29 24.67 14.90
N PRO A 10 -3.01 24.68 15.34
CA PRO A 10 -1.91 25.26 14.57
C PRO A 10 -1.84 24.69 13.15
N GLU A 11 -1.46 25.51 12.17
CA GLU A 11 -1.41 25.11 10.75
C GLU A 11 -0.52 23.87 10.52
N GLU A 12 0.56 23.73 11.30
CA GLU A 12 1.46 22.57 11.23
C GLU A 12 0.72 21.29 11.61
N ILE A 13 -0.14 21.35 12.64
CA ILE A 13 -0.94 20.21 13.07
C ILE A 13 -2.05 19.94 12.05
N GLN A 14 -2.67 20.97 11.49
CA GLN A 14 -3.66 20.81 10.42
C GLN A 14 -3.05 20.07 9.21
N ALA A 15 -1.89 20.49 8.74
CA ALA A 15 -1.19 19.85 7.64
C ALA A 15 -0.87 18.37 7.92
N LEU A 16 -0.36 18.06 9.12
CA LEU A 16 -0.11 16.67 9.53
C LEU A 16 -1.39 15.83 9.53
N VAL A 17 -2.52 16.40 9.97
CA VAL A 17 -3.82 15.70 9.90
C VAL A 17 -4.20 15.41 8.46
N VAL A 18 -4.02 16.37 7.53
CA VAL A 18 -4.30 16.16 6.09
C VAL A 18 -3.42 15.04 5.52
N GLU A 19 -2.13 15.03 5.84
CA GLU A 19 -1.20 13.97 5.42
C GLU A 19 -1.65 12.59 5.93
N ARG A 20 -2.07 12.50 7.19
CA ARG A 20 -2.60 11.24 7.75
C ARG A 20 -3.89 10.83 7.08
N VAL A 21 -4.81 11.75 6.81
CA VAL A 21 -6.05 11.45 6.09
C VAL A 21 -5.77 10.92 4.69
N ALA A 22 -4.77 11.49 4.00
CA ALA A 22 -4.37 11.06 2.66
C ALA A 22 -3.94 9.58 2.61
N GLY A 23 -3.28 9.11 3.65
CA GLY A 23 -2.85 7.71 3.79
C GLY A 23 -3.90 6.77 4.41
N ASN A 24 -5.12 7.23 4.70
CA ASN A 24 -6.14 6.42 5.39
C ASN A 24 -7.52 6.42 4.71
N SER A 25 -7.90 7.51 4.02
CA SER A 25 -9.25 7.63 3.48
C SER A 25 -9.32 8.59 2.29
N PHE A 26 -9.60 8.02 1.11
CA PHE A 26 -9.87 8.80 -0.11
C PHE A 26 -11.05 9.75 0.09
N GLN A 27 -12.13 9.26 0.70
CA GLN A 27 -13.37 10.02 0.89
C GLN A 27 -13.13 11.23 1.80
N ASP A 28 -12.44 11.03 2.92
CA ASP A 28 -12.19 12.11 3.87
C ASP A 28 -11.20 13.13 3.31
N LEU A 29 -10.21 12.71 2.52
CA LEU A 29 -9.28 13.63 1.86
C LEU A 29 -10.01 14.58 0.89
N TYR A 30 -10.91 14.03 0.07
CA TYR A 30 -11.73 14.84 -0.83
C TYR A 30 -12.76 15.69 -0.07
N GLY A 31 -13.27 15.19 1.05
CA GLY A 31 -14.10 15.97 1.99
C GLY A 31 -13.36 17.19 2.53
N LEU A 32 -12.13 17.01 3.01
CA LEU A 32 -11.25 18.10 3.46
C LEU A 32 -10.98 19.09 2.34
N ARG A 33 -10.69 18.61 1.12
CA ARG A 33 -10.45 19.48 -0.03
C ARG A 33 -11.65 20.40 -0.34
N ALA A 34 -12.87 19.89 -0.16
CA ALA A 34 -14.10 20.66 -0.38
C ALA A 34 -14.50 21.55 0.81
N TYR A 35 -13.91 21.33 2.00
CA TYR A 35 -14.31 21.99 3.24
C TYR A 35 -14.00 23.50 3.24
N CYS A 36 -12.75 23.90 2.97
CA CYS A 36 -12.38 25.31 2.92
C CYS A 36 -11.12 25.56 2.07
N LYS A 37 -10.80 26.84 1.83
CA LYS A 37 -9.62 27.25 1.03
C LYS A 37 -8.30 26.77 1.63
N LEU A 38 -8.15 26.84 2.95
CA LEU A 38 -6.94 26.42 3.65
C LEU A 38 -6.71 24.90 3.50
N MET A 39 -7.75 24.10 3.75
CA MET A 39 -7.68 22.64 3.56
C MET A 39 -7.40 22.24 2.13
N LYS A 40 -7.98 22.95 1.15
CA LYS A 40 -7.66 22.74 -0.26
C LYS A 40 -6.16 22.95 -0.54
N VAL A 41 -5.56 24.01 0.02
CA VAL A 41 -4.12 24.27 -0.12
C VAL A 41 -3.30 23.13 0.48
N PHE A 42 -3.63 22.67 1.69
CA PHE A 42 -2.94 21.53 2.31
C PHE A 42 -3.05 20.25 1.47
N VAL A 43 -4.24 19.91 0.97
CA VAL A 43 -4.43 18.71 0.14
C VAL A 43 -3.61 18.76 -1.15
N ASP A 44 -3.37 19.96 -1.68
CA ASP A 44 -2.56 20.16 -2.90
C ASP A 44 -1.04 20.20 -2.61
N TRP A 45 -0.60 20.02 -1.36
CA TRP A 45 0.83 19.95 -1.01
C TRP A 45 1.51 18.67 -1.52
N ARG A 46 2.81 18.79 -1.83
CA ARG A 46 3.62 17.63 -2.28
C ARG A 46 3.76 16.56 -1.20
N SER A 47 3.85 16.94 0.08
CA SER A 47 3.95 15.98 1.18
C SER A 47 2.72 15.08 1.28
N VAL A 48 1.53 15.61 0.96
CA VAL A 48 0.30 14.81 0.84
C VAL A 48 0.44 13.74 -0.24
N CYS A 49 1.06 14.05 -1.38
CA CYS A 49 1.33 13.06 -2.42
C CYS A 49 2.24 11.93 -1.94
N HIS A 50 3.16 12.17 -1.01
CA HIS A 50 4.02 11.12 -0.44
C HIS A 50 3.23 10.16 0.46
N PHE A 51 2.27 10.66 1.25
CA PHE A 51 1.46 9.83 2.16
C PHE A 51 0.20 9.25 1.51
N TYR A 52 -0.22 9.78 0.36
CA TYR A 52 -1.42 9.36 -0.33
C TYR A 52 -1.37 7.87 -0.71
N ASP A 53 -2.29 7.07 -0.17
CA ASP A 53 -2.37 5.66 -0.54
C ASP A 53 -3.25 5.51 -1.79
N VAL A 54 -2.60 5.39 -2.94
CA VAL A 54 -3.29 5.30 -4.24
C VAL A 54 -4.21 4.09 -4.35
N LEU A 55 -4.02 3.09 -3.48
CA LEU A 55 -4.86 1.91 -3.42
C LEU A 55 -6.24 2.16 -2.78
N PHE A 56 -6.43 3.28 -2.08
CA PHE A 56 -7.74 3.67 -1.58
C PHE A 56 -8.62 4.35 -2.61
N VAL A 57 -8.11 4.63 -3.81
CA VAL A 57 -8.93 5.16 -4.90
C VAL A 57 -9.92 4.08 -5.37
N PRO A 58 -11.23 4.35 -5.34
CA PRO A 58 -12.24 3.42 -5.84
C PRO A 58 -11.95 2.97 -7.28
N CYS A 59 -11.98 1.64 -7.50
CA CYS A 59 -11.88 1.06 -8.84
C CYS A 59 -12.98 1.64 -9.75
N GLY A 60 -12.59 2.13 -10.93
CA GLY A 60 -13.52 2.72 -11.91
C GLY A 60 -13.62 4.25 -11.85
N LEU A 61 -13.05 4.90 -10.83
CA LEU A 61 -12.69 6.30 -10.98
C LEU A 61 -11.44 6.38 -11.85
N ASN A 62 -11.49 7.20 -12.91
CA ASN A 62 -10.27 7.63 -13.58
C ASN A 62 -9.46 8.43 -12.56
N MET A 63 -8.56 7.76 -11.84
CA MET A 63 -7.54 8.45 -11.07
C MET A 63 -6.83 9.38 -12.05
N LEU A 64 -6.72 10.67 -11.72
CA LEU A 64 -6.03 11.60 -12.62
C LEU A 64 -4.64 11.04 -12.89
N ALA A 65 -4.34 10.74 -14.15
CA ALA A 65 -3.02 10.23 -14.56
C ALA A 65 -1.89 11.15 -14.05
N GLU A 66 -2.18 12.46 -13.97
CA GLU A 66 -1.28 13.45 -13.37
C GLU A 66 -1.05 13.23 -11.86
N LEU A 67 -2.07 12.88 -11.07
CA LEU A 67 -1.89 12.59 -9.63
C LEU A 67 -0.98 11.39 -9.42
N LEU A 68 -1.17 10.30 -10.19
CA LEU A 68 -0.30 9.13 -10.15
C LEU A 68 1.14 9.48 -10.54
N LYS A 69 1.30 10.28 -11.59
CA LYS A 69 2.61 10.75 -12.05
C LYS A 69 3.31 11.60 -11.01
N THR A 70 2.58 12.51 -10.35
CA THR A 70 3.11 13.32 -9.24
C THR A 70 3.51 12.42 -8.07
N CYS A 71 2.63 11.53 -7.61
CA CYS A 71 2.92 10.60 -6.51
C CYS A 71 4.17 9.75 -6.81
N TYR A 72 4.29 9.22 -8.04
CA TYR A 72 5.47 8.48 -8.45
C TYR A 72 6.74 9.35 -8.46
N THR A 73 6.65 10.59 -8.93
CA THR A 73 7.78 11.55 -8.92
C THR A 73 8.24 11.88 -7.49
N GLU A 74 7.30 11.98 -6.55
CA GLU A 74 7.56 12.19 -5.12
C GLU A 74 7.94 10.87 -4.38
N ARG A 75 8.24 9.80 -5.12
CA ARG A 75 8.61 8.47 -4.59
C ARG A 75 7.61 7.92 -3.57
N ASN A 76 6.32 8.18 -3.79
CA ASN A 76 5.24 7.67 -2.95
C ASN A 76 5.34 6.14 -2.78
N PRO A 77 5.38 5.61 -1.54
CA PRO A 77 5.56 4.18 -1.30
C PRO A 77 4.47 3.29 -1.91
N SER A 78 3.22 3.74 -1.96
CA SER A 78 2.12 2.98 -2.55
C SER A 78 2.24 2.84 -4.08
N THR A 79 2.75 3.87 -4.77
CA THR A 79 3.03 3.80 -6.22
C THR A 79 4.23 2.91 -6.54
N LEU A 80 5.29 2.97 -5.72
CA LEU A 80 6.45 2.09 -5.84
C LEU A 80 6.03 0.63 -5.63
N TYR A 81 5.22 0.37 -4.61
CA TYR A 81 4.63 -0.95 -4.37
C TYR A 81 3.82 -1.45 -5.56
N MET A 82 2.89 -0.64 -6.09
CA MET A 82 2.11 -1.02 -7.27
C MET A 82 2.98 -1.39 -8.47
N LYS A 83 4.02 -0.59 -8.73
CA LYS A 83 4.96 -0.86 -9.81
C LYS A 83 5.72 -2.17 -9.59
N GLY A 84 6.20 -2.40 -8.37
CA GLY A 84 6.89 -3.63 -8.00
C GLY A 84 6.03 -4.87 -8.18
N VAL A 85 4.78 -4.81 -7.72
CA VAL A 85 3.78 -5.88 -7.90
C VAL A 85 3.52 -6.14 -9.38
N GLN A 86 3.33 -5.11 -10.21
CA GLN A 86 3.11 -5.30 -11.66
C GLN A 86 4.34 -5.93 -12.33
N PHE A 87 5.54 -5.43 -12.04
CA PHE A 87 6.77 -5.92 -12.65
C PHE A 87 6.99 -7.39 -12.29
N PHE A 88 6.85 -7.73 -11.01
CA PHE A 88 7.06 -9.08 -10.52
C PHE A 88 5.99 -10.05 -11.03
N PHE A 89 4.71 -9.75 -10.77
CA PHE A 89 3.64 -10.72 -10.94
C PHE A 89 2.96 -10.71 -12.31
N THR A 90 3.04 -9.60 -13.05
CA THR A 90 2.41 -9.45 -14.37
C THR A 90 3.43 -9.55 -15.51
N PHE A 91 4.58 -8.88 -15.38
CA PHE A 91 5.57 -8.82 -16.45
C PHE A 91 6.72 -9.82 -16.31
N ASN A 92 6.74 -10.60 -15.23
CA ASN A 92 7.80 -11.56 -14.91
C ASN A 92 9.21 -10.94 -14.85
N LEU A 93 9.30 -9.65 -14.50
CA LEU A 93 10.53 -8.92 -14.22
C LEU A 93 10.81 -9.03 -12.72
N GLN A 94 11.26 -10.21 -12.29
CA GLN A 94 11.32 -10.58 -10.88
C GLN A 94 12.31 -9.71 -10.08
N GLU A 95 13.51 -9.47 -10.59
CA GLU A 95 14.53 -8.67 -9.89
C GLU A 95 14.09 -7.21 -9.73
N GLU A 96 13.62 -6.58 -10.80
CA GLU A 96 13.16 -5.19 -10.79
C GLU A 96 11.89 -5.03 -9.93
N GLY A 97 10.94 -5.96 -10.09
CA GLY A 97 9.72 -5.97 -9.30
C GLY A 97 10.00 -6.09 -7.81
N LEU A 98 10.92 -6.98 -7.43
CA LEU A 98 11.35 -7.18 -6.06
C LEU A 98 12.09 -5.95 -5.52
N ALA A 99 12.93 -5.30 -6.32
CA ALA A 99 13.63 -4.07 -5.93
C ALA A 99 12.65 -2.92 -5.62
N PHE A 100 11.61 -2.73 -6.44
CA PHE A 100 10.58 -1.73 -6.17
C PHE A 100 9.75 -2.05 -4.92
N MET A 101 9.39 -3.32 -4.71
CA MET A 101 8.72 -3.74 -3.47
C MET A 101 9.60 -3.50 -2.24
N LYS A 102 10.91 -3.77 -2.34
CA LYS A 102 11.86 -3.48 -1.26
C LYS A 102 11.92 -2.00 -0.94
N LEU A 103 12.03 -1.14 -1.95
CA LEU A 103 12.04 0.31 -1.75
C LEU A 103 10.80 0.80 -1.00
N ALA A 104 9.61 0.32 -1.37
CA ALA A 104 8.39 0.66 -0.66
C ALA A 104 8.35 0.10 0.78
N ALA A 105 8.91 -1.09 1.00
CA ALA A 105 9.01 -1.71 2.32
C ALA A 105 9.98 -0.96 3.23
N ASP A 106 11.13 -0.51 2.71
CA ASP A 106 12.12 0.27 3.44
C ASP A 106 11.57 1.63 3.90
N GLU A 107 10.60 2.19 3.15
CA GLU A 107 9.82 3.39 3.54
C GLU A 107 8.69 3.07 4.55
N GLY A 108 8.56 1.82 4.99
CA GLY A 108 7.58 1.40 6.00
C GLY A 108 6.15 1.20 5.49
N TYR A 109 5.94 1.12 4.17
CA TYR A 109 4.61 0.88 3.63
C TYR A 109 4.15 -0.55 3.95
N GLU A 110 3.22 -0.70 4.89
CA GLU A 110 2.88 -1.99 5.51
C GLU A 110 2.59 -3.11 4.49
N ARG A 111 1.87 -2.78 3.40
CA ARG A 111 1.57 -3.76 2.34
C ARG A 111 2.83 -4.20 1.61
N ALA A 112 3.77 -3.30 1.34
CA ALA A 112 5.04 -3.67 0.72
C ALA A 112 5.91 -4.50 1.66
N VAL A 113 5.99 -4.16 2.96
CA VAL A 113 6.76 -4.94 3.94
C VAL A 113 6.26 -6.39 3.96
N TYR A 114 4.95 -6.58 4.06
CA TYR A 114 4.34 -7.92 4.06
C TYR A 114 4.54 -8.64 2.72
N THR A 115 4.20 -8.01 1.60
CA THR A 115 4.29 -8.64 0.28
C THR A 115 5.74 -8.97 -0.07
N TYR A 116 6.71 -8.11 0.27
CA TYR A 116 8.13 -8.36 0.05
C TYR A 116 8.60 -9.57 0.87
N ALA A 117 8.32 -9.59 2.18
CA ALA A 117 8.71 -10.70 3.06
C ALA A 117 8.09 -12.03 2.60
N MET A 118 6.81 -12.02 2.25
CA MET A 118 6.12 -13.19 1.71
C MET A 118 6.73 -13.65 0.39
N THR A 119 7.03 -12.74 -0.53
CA THR A 119 7.64 -13.07 -1.82
C THR A 119 9.04 -13.67 -1.63
N ARG A 120 9.85 -13.10 -0.73
CA ARG A 120 11.18 -13.62 -0.39
C ARG A 120 11.12 -15.03 0.17
N ASN A 121 10.27 -15.26 1.17
CA ASN A 121 10.08 -16.58 1.76
C ASN A 121 9.56 -17.60 0.72
N PHE A 122 8.59 -17.20 -0.08
CA PHE A 122 7.94 -18.08 -1.03
C PHE A 122 8.83 -18.54 -2.20
N PHE A 123 9.60 -17.62 -2.78
CA PHE A 123 10.42 -17.93 -3.95
C PHE A 123 11.81 -18.45 -3.57
N TRP A 124 12.36 -18.02 -2.43
CA TRP A 124 13.74 -18.33 -2.03
C TRP A 124 13.88 -19.00 -0.65
N GLY A 125 12.79 -19.26 0.07
CA GLY A 125 12.86 -19.84 1.43
C GLY A 125 13.51 -18.90 2.45
N ASP A 126 13.59 -17.61 2.14
CA ASP A 126 14.20 -16.60 2.99
C ASP A 126 13.22 -16.14 4.07
N GLU A 127 13.33 -16.75 5.25
CA GLU A 127 12.49 -16.47 6.41
C GLU A 127 12.94 -15.23 7.21
N GLU A 128 14.11 -14.63 6.92
CA GLU A 128 14.68 -13.53 7.73
C GLU A 128 13.68 -12.37 7.86
N TYR A 129 13.14 -11.93 6.72
CA TYR A 129 12.15 -10.85 6.68
C TYR A 129 10.81 -11.25 7.28
N PHE A 130 10.44 -12.53 7.17
CA PHE A 130 9.16 -13.02 7.67
C PHE A 130 9.16 -13.20 9.19
N ALA A 131 10.31 -13.52 9.79
CA ALA A 131 10.49 -13.70 11.23
C ALA A 131 10.15 -12.44 12.05
N HIS A 132 10.17 -11.26 11.42
CA HIS A 132 9.78 -10.00 12.06
C HIS A 132 8.26 -9.81 12.24
N PHE A 133 7.44 -10.67 11.65
CA PHE A 133 5.99 -10.57 11.76
C PHE A 133 5.42 -11.41 12.91
N THR A 134 4.55 -10.80 13.71
CA THR A 134 3.68 -11.54 14.63
C THR A 134 2.50 -12.15 13.87
N ARG A 135 1.90 -13.21 14.41
CA ARG A 135 0.67 -13.81 13.86
C ARG A 135 -0.44 -12.77 13.66
N GLU A 136 -0.56 -11.82 14.58
CA GLU A 136 -1.54 -10.73 14.50
C GLU A 136 -1.24 -9.77 13.34
N SER A 137 0.03 -9.39 13.15
CA SER A 137 0.44 -8.55 12.01
C SER A 137 0.19 -9.25 10.67
N VAL A 138 0.47 -10.57 10.59
CA VAL A 138 0.16 -11.38 9.39
C VAL A 138 -1.34 -11.38 9.09
N ASP A 139 -2.19 -11.58 10.10
CA ASP A 139 -3.64 -11.59 9.90
C ASP A 139 -4.17 -10.20 9.46
N ARG A 140 -3.75 -9.14 10.16
CA ARG A 140 -4.15 -7.75 9.86
C ARG A 140 -3.73 -7.33 8.46
N ILE A 141 -2.43 -7.43 8.14
CA ILE A 141 -1.90 -6.97 6.86
C ILE A 141 -2.34 -7.90 5.73
N GLY A 142 -2.41 -9.21 5.99
CA GLY A 142 -2.95 -10.17 5.04
C GLY A 142 -4.40 -9.86 4.64
N LYS A 143 -5.25 -9.43 5.58
CA LYS A 143 -6.61 -8.94 5.26
C LYS A 143 -6.57 -7.69 4.38
N LEU A 144 -5.71 -6.72 4.67
CA LEU A 144 -5.54 -5.50 3.87
C LEU A 144 -5.09 -5.80 2.44
N VAL A 145 -4.17 -6.74 2.26
CA VAL A 145 -3.70 -7.17 0.93
C VAL A 145 -4.81 -7.90 0.17
N ARG A 146 -5.58 -8.78 0.84
CA ARG A 146 -6.70 -9.53 0.22
C ARG A 146 -7.94 -8.68 -0.06
N SER A 147 -8.22 -7.65 0.73
CA SER A 147 -9.41 -6.80 0.59
C SER A 147 -9.33 -5.87 -0.63
N LEU A 148 -8.14 -5.69 -1.18
CA LEU A 148 -7.94 -4.96 -2.42
C LEU A 148 -8.53 -5.78 -3.58
N LYS A 149 -9.71 -5.36 -4.05
CA LYS A 149 -10.39 -5.87 -5.26
C LYS A 149 -9.61 -5.65 -6.58
N TRP A 150 -8.30 -5.42 -6.51
CA TRP A 150 -7.45 -5.33 -7.69
C TRP A 150 -7.11 -6.72 -8.22
N ALA A 151 -6.82 -6.78 -9.52
CA ALA A 151 -6.75 -7.97 -10.37
C ALA A 151 -5.56 -8.92 -10.09
N TRP A 152 -5.36 -9.34 -8.83
CA TRP A 152 -4.55 -10.52 -8.48
C TRP A 152 -5.14 -11.82 -9.07
N GLY A 153 -6.37 -11.79 -9.61
CA GLY A 153 -7.00 -12.97 -10.17
C GLY A 153 -6.60 -13.30 -11.61
N SER A 154 -6.20 -12.31 -12.40
CA SER A 154 -6.33 -12.43 -13.87
C SER A 154 -5.02 -12.29 -14.66
N LEU A 155 -3.92 -11.89 -14.02
CA LEU A 155 -2.67 -11.52 -14.72
C LEU A 155 -1.44 -12.14 -14.05
N HIS A 156 -1.51 -13.42 -13.71
CA HIS A 156 -0.35 -14.14 -13.18
C HIS A 156 0.14 -15.18 -14.19
N GLY A 157 1.46 -15.35 -14.27
CA GLY A 157 2.08 -16.46 -15.00
C GLY A 157 1.76 -17.82 -14.36
N ASP A 158 1.90 -18.90 -15.13
CA ASP A 158 1.67 -20.27 -14.63
C ASP A 158 2.62 -20.65 -13.49
N GLU A 159 3.86 -20.15 -13.53
CA GLU A 159 4.86 -20.36 -12.48
C GLU A 159 4.41 -19.79 -11.12
N PHE A 160 3.85 -18.57 -11.12
CA PHE A 160 3.29 -17.97 -9.91
C PHE A 160 2.12 -18.80 -9.38
N ARG A 161 1.21 -19.27 -10.26
CA ARG A 161 0.09 -20.13 -9.85
C ARG A 161 0.57 -21.41 -9.19
N ALA A 162 1.53 -22.11 -9.80
CA ALA A 162 2.07 -23.36 -9.29
C ALA A 162 2.72 -23.18 -7.91
N LYS A 163 3.60 -22.18 -7.77
CA LYS A 163 4.23 -21.86 -6.49
C LYS A 163 3.21 -21.39 -5.44
N ARG A 164 2.15 -20.69 -5.86
CA ARG A 164 1.09 -20.21 -4.95
C ARG A 164 0.37 -21.39 -4.32
N ASP A 165 0.02 -22.35 -5.16
CA ASP A 165 -0.69 -23.54 -4.72
C ASP A 165 0.22 -24.40 -3.82
N GLU A 166 1.52 -24.50 -4.13
CA GLU A 166 2.53 -25.11 -3.25
C GLU A 166 2.54 -24.44 -1.87
N PHE A 167 2.79 -23.12 -1.78
CA PHE A 167 2.84 -22.40 -0.50
C PHE A 167 1.52 -22.48 0.29
N ILE A 168 0.37 -22.36 -0.38
CA ILE A 168 -0.93 -22.52 0.29
C ILE A 168 -1.06 -23.92 0.86
N SER A 169 -0.53 -24.95 0.20
CA SER A 169 -0.59 -26.32 0.71
C SER A 169 0.38 -26.58 1.88
N THR A 170 1.54 -25.91 1.93
CA THR A 170 2.59 -26.21 2.91
C THR A 170 2.59 -25.27 4.12
N ILE A 171 2.37 -23.98 3.90
CA ILE A 171 2.59 -22.93 4.91
C ILE A 171 1.27 -22.43 5.49
N VAL A 172 0.17 -22.37 4.72
CA VAL A 172 -1.11 -21.94 5.29
C VAL A 172 -1.60 -22.87 6.41
N PRO A 173 -1.51 -24.21 6.30
CA PRO A 173 -1.89 -25.10 7.39
C PRO A 173 -1.11 -24.85 8.68
N SER A 174 0.18 -24.50 8.61
CA SER A 174 1.00 -24.26 9.81
C SER A 174 0.58 -23.00 10.59
N PHE A 175 -0.14 -22.06 9.96
CA PHE A 175 -0.74 -20.92 10.65
C PHE A 175 -2.05 -21.25 11.39
N TYR A 176 -2.71 -22.36 11.05
CA TYR A 176 -4.00 -22.76 11.61
C TYR A 176 -3.93 -24.03 12.46
N SER A 177 -2.84 -24.79 12.39
CA SER A 177 -2.51 -25.83 13.36
C SER A 177 -1.89 -25.18 14.60
N CYS A 178 -2.72 -24.97 15.62
CA CYS A 178 -2.25 -24.72 16.98
C CYS A 178 -1.67 -26.01 17.58
#